data_AF-A0A8T5ALP9-F1
#
_entry.id   AF-A0A8T5ALP9-F1
#
_cell.length_a   1.000
_cell.length_b   1.000
_cell.length_c   1.000
_cell.angle_alpha   90.00
_cell.angle_beta   90.00
_cell.angle_gamma   90.00
#
_symmetry.space_group_name_H-M   'P 1'
#
loop_
_entity.id
_entity.type
_entity.pdbx_description
1 polymer ?
#
loop_
_entity_poly.entity_id
_entity_poly.type
_entity_poly.pdbx_seq_one_letter_code
_entity_poly.pdbx_strand_id
1 'polypeptide(L)'
;MERWVKGCVKEAVEEYNHFRRPEAEAEIAELKGEEFTVIFKGPFCRSCGIYDYFEDLIYTLKRKGGIDSEILDLAEEDGAFRVKYRIRTHGGDDRT
;
A
#
# COMPACT_ATOMS: atom_id res chain seq x y z
N MET A 1 2.24 10.62 15.90
CA MET A 1 2.10 9.35 15.16
C MET A 1 1.85 9.57 13.68
N GLU A 2 0.88 10.40 13.29
CA GLU A 2 0.49 10.61 11.87
C GLU A 2 1.63 11.05 10.93
N ARG A 3 2.54 11.93 11.39
CA ARG A 3 3.68 12.40 10.56
C ARG A 3 4.67 11.30 10.18
N TRP A 4 4.89 10.32 11.05
CA TRP A 4 5.85 9.24 10.79
C TRP A 4 5.24 8.19 9.85
N VAL A 5 4.00 7.79 10.11
CA VAL A 5 3.22 6.90 9.24
C VAL A 5 3.17 7.46 7.82
N LYS A 6 2.83 8.74 7.67
CA LYS A 6 2.79 9.38 6.35
C LYS A 6 4.15 9.32 5.64
N GLY A 7 5.26 9.47 6.37
CA GLY A 7 6.60 9.34 5.82
C GLY A 7 6.89 7.93 5.31
N CYS A 8 6.66 6.91 6.15
CA CYS A 8 6.87 5.51 5.78
C CYS A 8 5.98 5.06 4.61
N VAL A 9 4.70 5.42 4.61
CA VAL A 9 3.78 5.06 3.52
C VAL A 9 4.22 5.73 2.22
N LYS A 10 4.65 7.00 2.28
CA LYS A 10 5.15 7.72 1.11
C LYS A 10 6.41 7.06 0.53
N GLU A 11 7.40 6.75 1.36
CA GLU A 11 8.62 6.06 0.91
C GLU A 11 8.34 4.68 0.32
N ALA A 12 7.47 3.89 0.96
CA ALA A 12 7.09 2.57 0.46
C ALA A 12 6.40 2.65 -0.91
N VAL A 13 5.49 3.61 -1.09
CA VAL A 13 4.80 3.84 -2.37
C VAL A 13 5.76 4.34 -3.44
N GLU A 14 6.70 5.24 -3.10
CA GLU A 14 7.73 5.72 -4.04
C GLU A 14 8.64 4.58 -4.53
N GLU A 15 9.07 3.69 -3.63
CA GLU A 15 9.88 2.53 -4.00
C GLU A 15 9.08 1.51 -4.84
N TYR A 16 7.85 1.21 -4.42
CA TYR A 16 6.95 0.36 -5.20
C TYR A 16 6.76 0.89 -6.62
N ASN A 17 6.50 2.19 -6.78
CA ASN A 17 6.37 2.84 -8.08
C ASN A 17 7.68 2.81 -8.87
N HIS A 18 8.83 2.90 -8.20
CA HIS A 18 10.13 2.82 -8.86
C HIS A 18 10.40 1.42 -9.44
N PHE A 19 9.99 0.35 -8.75
CA PHE A 19 10.17 -1.03 -9.23
C PHE A 19 9.10 -1.45 -10.24
N ARG A 20 7.88 -0.93 -10.13
CA ARG A 20 6.72 -1.42 -10.87
C ARG A 20 6.27 -0.50 -12.02
N ARG A 21 6.77 0.74 -12.13
CA ARG A 21 6.51 1.57 -13.31
C ARG A 21 7.21 0.99 -14.55
N PRO A 22 6.56 1.01 -15.72
CA PRO A 22 5.27 1.64 -16.04
C PRO A 22 4.03 0.72 -15.94
N GLU A 23 4.18 -0.50 -15.40
CA GLU A 23 3.11 -1.51 -15.35
C GLU A 23 2.09 -1.27 -14.23
N ALA A 24 2.50 -0.65 -13.12
CA ALA A 24 1.67 -0.39 -11.96
C ALA A 24 2.11 0.87 -11.20
N GLU A 25 1.16 1.72 -10.83
CA GLU A 25 1.37 2.92 -10.02
C GLU A 25 0.42 2.96 -8.84
N ALA A 26 0.96 3.09 -7.63
CA ALA A 26 0.22 3.30 -6.39
C ALA A 26 0.24 4.79 -6.01
N GLU A 27 -0.90 5.32 -5.58
CA GLU A 27 -1.06 6.71 -5.13
C GLU A 27 -1.85 6.74 -3.82
N ILE A 28 -1.35 7.47 -2.82
CA ILE A 28 -2.03 7.60 -1.53
C ILE A 28 -3.17 8.60 -1.70
N ALA A 29 -4.42 8.12 -1.66
CA ALA A 29 -5.61 8.94 -1.79
C ALA A 29 -5.96 9.67 -0.49
N GLU A 30 -5.90 8.95 0.63
CA GLU A 30 -6.22 9.50 1.95
C GLU A 30 -5.43 8.77 3.03
N LEU A 31 -5.00 9.49 4.07
CA LEU A 31 -4.34 8.89 5.23
C LEU A 31 -4.91 9.55 6.48
N LYS A 32 -5.58 8.75 7.33
CA LYS A 32 -6.28 9.17 8.54
C LYS A 32 -5.90 8.26 9.70
N GLY A 33 -5.06 8.75 10.61
CA GLY A 33 -4.68 8.02 11.82
C GLY A 33 -4.01 6.67 11.51
N GLU A 34 -4.79 5.60 11.68
CA GLU A 34 -4.39 4.20 11.47
C GLU A 34 -5.02 3.59 10.21
N GLU A 35 -5.63 4.39 9.35
CA GLU A 35 -6.25 3.92 8.10
C GLU A 35 -5.74 4.76 6.95
N PHE A 36 -5.47 4.12 5.81
CA PHE A 36 -5.09 4.82 4.60
C PHE A 36 -5.72 4.17 3.38
N THR A 37 -5.98 4.98 2.37
CA THR A 37 -6.55 4.54 1.09
C THR A 37 -5.51 4.76 0.02
N VAL A 38 -5.26 3.73 -0.78
CA VAL A 38 -4.34 3.77 -1.91
C VAL A 38 -5.15 3.50 -3.18
N ILE A 39 -4.89 4.30 -4.21
CA ILE A 39 -5.43 4.10 -5.55
C ILE A 39 -4.30 3.53 -6.40
N PHE A 40 -4.53 2.34 -6.95
CA PHE A 40 -3.65 1.72 -7.91
C PHE A 40 -4.15 2.02 -9.33
N LYS A 41 -3.31 2.65 -10.13
CA LYS A 41 -3.53 3.01 -11.53
C LYS A 41 -2.50 2.29 -12.39
N GLY A 42 -2.92 1.78 -13.54
CA GLY A 42 -2.01 1.10 -14.44
C GLY A 42 -2.77 0.32 -15.50
N PRO A 43 -2.09 -0.17 -16.54
CA PRO A 43 -2.65 -1.08 -17.54
C PRO A 43 -2.89 -2.49 -16.94
N PHE A 44 -3.49 -2.57 -15.75
CA PHE A 44 -3.78 -3.82 -15.09
C PHE A 44 -4.87 -4.55 -15.86
N CYS A 45 -4.59 -5.81 -16.20
CA CYS A 45 -5.62 -6.68 -16.73
C CYS A 45 -6.52 -7.11 -15.56
N ARG A 46 -7.81 -6.73 -15.58
CA ARG A 46 -8.82 -6.85 -14.50
C ARG A 46 -8.92 -8.20 -13.78
N SER A 47 -8.30 -9.25 -14.29
CA SER A 47 -8.37 -10.61 -13.75
C SER A 47 -7.02 -11.26 -13.46
N CYS A 48 -5.90 -10.56 -13.69
CA CYS A 48 -4.56 -11.16 -13.61
C CYS A 48 -3.85 -10.77 -12.31
N GLY A 49 -4.22 -11.41 -11.19
CA GLY A 49 -3.38 -11.44 -9.99
C GLY A 49 -3.15 -10.10 -9.30
N ILE A 50 -4.05 -9.12 -9.47
CA ILE A 50 -4.00 -7.80 -8.80
C ILE A 50 -3.80 -7.91 -7.27
N TYR A 51 -4.35 -8.96 -6.64
CA TYR A 51 -4.15 -9.21 -5.20
C TYR A 51 -2.67 -9.31 -4.77
N ASP A 52 -1.82 -9.89 -5.62
CA ASP A 52 -0.38 -10.03 -5.36
C ASP A 52 0.30 -8.66 -5.20
N TYR A 53 -0.13 -7.67 -5.98
CA TYR A 53 0.38 -6.30 -5.89
C TYR A 53 -0.01 -5.61 -4.58
N PHE A 54 -1.21 -5.89 -4.06
CA PHE A 54 -1.65 -5.34 -2.77
C PHE A 54 -0.88 -5.95 -1.61
N GLU A 55 -0.63 -7.26 -1.67
CA GLU A 55 0.16 -7.99 -0.68
C GLU A 55 1.64 -7.55 -0.72
N ASP A 56 2.20 -7.31 -1.91
CA ASP A 56 3.57 -6.79 -2.10
C ASP A 56 3.75 -5.41 -1.47
N LEU A 57 2.74 -4.54 -1.56
CA LEU A 57 2.74 -3.23 -0.88
C LEU A 57 2.72 -3.39 0.64
N ILE A 58 1.87 -4.28 1.18
CA ILE A 58 1.82 -4.59 2.62
C ILE A 58 3.19 -5.07 3.11
N TYR A 59 3.80 -5.99 2.37
CA TYR A 59 5.11 -6.54 2.74
C TYR A 59 6.20 -5.47 2.71
N THR A 60 6.17 -4.59 1.71
CA THR A 60 7.08 -3.44 1.60
C THR A 60 6.91 -2.47 2.77
N LEU A 61 5.67 -2.13 3.13
CA LEU A 61 5.33 -1.28 4.29
C LEU A 61 5.82 -1.89 5.59
N LYS A 62 5.64 -3.20 5.78
CA LYS A 62 6.12 -3.93 6.95
C LYS A 62 7.65 -3.94 7.02
N ARG A 63 8.33 -4.22 5.91
CA ARG A 63 9.79 -4.30 5.85
C ARG A 63 10.49 -2.95 6.04
N LYS A 64 9.94 -1.88 5.44
CA LYS A 64 10.55 -0.53 5.47
C LYS A 64 10.07 0.30 6.64
N GLY A 65 8.76 0.30 6.87
CA GLY A 65 8.12 1.12 7.90
C GLY A 65 7.93 0.40 9.23
N GLY A 66 8.04 -0.92 9.28
CA GLY A 66 7.59 -1.69 10.45
C GLY A 66 6.07 -1.59 10.64
N ILE A 67 5.33 -1.26 9.58
CA ILE A 67 3.89 -1.01 9.63
C ILE A 67 3.20 -2.24 9.02
N ASP A 68 2.52 -3.02 9.86
CA ASP A 68 1.63 -4.07 9.37
C ASP A 68 0.33 -3.42 8.89
N SER A 69 -0.20 -3.88 7.76
CA SER A 69 -1.44 -3.34 7.22
C SER A 69 -2.27 -4.42 6.55
N GLU A 70 -3.58 -4.32 6.66
CA GLU A 70 -4.51 -5.28 6.08
C GLU A 70 -5.50 -4.59 5.15
N ILE A 71 -5.91 -5.30 4.09
CA ILE A 71 -6.93 -4.83 3.16
C ILE A 71 -8.29 -4.92 3.86
N LEU A 72 -8.94 -3.79 4.07
CA LEU A 72 -10.31 -3.72 4.57
C LEU A 72 -11.34 -3.80 3.45
N ASP A 73 -11.09 -3.06 2.38
CA ASP A 73 -12.06 -2.87 1.30
C ASP A 73 -11.36 -2.59 -0.02
N LEU A 74 -11.96 -3.03 -1.12
CA LEU A 74 -11.47 -2.82 -2.46
C LEU A 74 -12.63 -2.41 -3.37
N ALA A 75 -12.46 -1.29 -4.06
CA ALA A 75 -13.39 -0.77 -5.05
C ALA A 75 -12.65 -0.53 -6.38
N GLU A 76 -13.25 -0.94 -7.49
CA GLU A 76 -12.74 -0.64 -8.84
C GLU A 76 -13.54 0.54 -9.43
N GLU A 77 -12.86 1.59 -9.89
CA GLU A 77 -13.47 2.71 -10.61
C GLU A 77 -12.62 3.12 -11.81
N ASP A 78 -13.22 3.15 -13.02
CA ASP A 78 -12.61 3.66 -14.26
C ASP A 78 -11.21 3.09 -14.57
N GLY A 79 -10.98 1.81 -14.27
CA GLY A 79 -9.68 1.15 -14.48
C GLY A 79 -8.63 1.44 -13.40
N ALA A 80 -9.02 2.08 -12.30
CA ALA A 80 -8.22 2.21 -11.09
C ALA A 80 -8.81 1.38 -9.95
N PHE A 81 -7.95 0.86 -9.08
CA PHE A 81 -8.34 0.09 -7.91
C PHE A 81 -8.11 0.92 -6.65
N ARG A 82 -9.20 1.29 -5.98
CA ARG A 82 -9.17 1.96 -4.69
C ARG A 82 -9.19 0.91 -3.59
N VAL A 83 -8.08 0.79 -2.88
CA VAL A 83 -7.92 -0.17 -1.78
C VAL A 83 -7.78 0.56 -0.47
N LYS A 84 -8.63 0.22 0.51
CA LYS A 84 -8.55 0.75 1.86
C LYS A 84 -7.75 -0.22 2.72
N TYR A 85 -6.73 0.29 3.37
CA TYR A 85 -5.87 -0.43 4.29
C TYR A 85 -6.05 0.07 5.72
N ARG A 86 -5.98 -0.86 6.67
CA ARG A 86 -5.89 -0.55 8.09
C ARG A 86 -4.52 -0.91 8.59
N ILE A 87 -3.85 0.05 9.21
CA ILE A 87 -2.59 -0.12 9.90
C ILE A 87 -2.86 -0.87 11.20
N ARG A 88 -2.17 -1.99 11.37
CA ARG A 88 -1.98 -2.64 12.66
C ARG A 88 -0.55 -2.38 13.06
N THR A 89 -0.33 -1.44 13.98
CA THR A 89 0.99 -1.31 14.60
C THR A 89 1.24 -2.54 15.46
N HIS A 90 1.92 -3.55 14.90
CA HIS A 90 2.50 -4.62 15.69
C HIS A 90 3.84 -4.10 16.23
N GLY A 91 3.80 -3.57 17.45
CA GLY A 91 5.01 -3.25 18.19
C GLY A 91 5.74 -4.55 18.55
N GLY A 92 6.74 -4.92 17.75
CA GLY A 92 7.79 -5.89 18.13
C GLY A 92 7.86 -7.15 17.27
N ASP A 93 9.03 -7.40 16.68
CA ASP A 93 9.88 -8.60 16.88
C ASP A 93 11.21 -8.36 16.09
N ASP A 94 12.27 -7.86 16.73
CA ASP A 94 13.43 -8.60 17.28
C ASP A 94 14.21 -9.46 16.25
N ARG A 95 15.44 -8.99 15.96
CA ARG A 95 16.65 -9.73 15.53
C ARG A 95 16.64 -10.59 14.24
N THR A 96 17.56 -10.24 13.33
CA THR A 96 18.68 -11.12 12.91
C THR A 96 19.82 -10.26 12.38
#